data_AF-G6Y319-F1
#
_entry.id   AF-G6Y319-F1
#
_cell.length_a   1.000
_cell.length_b   1.000
_cell.length_c   1.000
_cell.angle_alpha   90.00
_cell.angle_beta   90.00
_cell.angle_gamma   90.00
#
_symmetry.space_group_name_H-M   'P 1'
#
loop_
_entity.id
_entity.type
_entity.pdbx_description
1 polymer ?
#
loop_
_entity_poly.entity_id
_entity_poly.type
_entity_poly.pdbx_seq_one_letter_code
_entity_poly.pdbx_strand_id
1 'polypeptide(L)'
;MMKFYVRTAAALAVASTVLAFTGQSHATVFAAWQVANVPFGDTLNARKYPSGESQKQAAYPNGTVLQMTGKCTGGINLLDIAGQPHWKQEQKIRYRWCEIWHDPAQNGHFVTGWVYGKYITPR
;
A
#
# COMPACT_ATOMS: atom_id res chain seq x y z
N MET A 1 -12.17 42.98 63.21
CA MET A 1 -11.61 41.71 63.72
C MET A 1 -12.20 40.58 62.90
N MET A 2 -11.35 39.67 62.40
CA MET A 2 -11.58 38.39 61.70
C MET A 2 -12.84 37.60 62.17
N LYS A 3 -13.48 36.68 61.45
CA LYS A 3 -13.32 35.97 60.16
C LYS A 3 -14.57 35.06 60.00
N PHE A 4 -14.66 34.37 58.86
CA PHE A 4 -15.43 33.13 58.59
C PHE A 4 -16.90 33.42 58.21
N TYR A 5 -17.42 33.03 57.05
CA TYR A 5 -17.27 31.71 56.43
C TYR A 5 -17.22 31.79 54.90
N VAL A 6 -16.19 31.12 54.39
CA VAL A 6 -15.95 30.69 53.02
C VAL A 6 -17.24 30.07 52.46
N ARG A 7 -17.89 30.74 51.50
CA ARG A 7 -18.99 30.13 50.73
C ARG A 7 -18.45 29.65 49.39
N THR A 8 -18.21 28.35 49.36
CA THR A 8 -18.53 27.42 48.27
C THR A 8 -17.95 27.75 46.90
N ALA A 9 -16.82 27.08 46.64
CA ALA A 9 -16.34 26.71 45.33
C ALA A 9 -17.44 26.05 44.49
N ALA A 10 -17.57 26.46 43.22
CA ALA A 10 -17.99 25.60 42.11
C ALA A 10 -17.92 26.40 40.80
N ALA A 11 -16.84 26.21 40.03
CA ALA A 11 -16.84 26.44 38.59
C ALA A 11 -15.69 25.65 37.95
N LEU A 12 -15.85 24.32 37.90
CA LEU A 12 -15.09 23.46 37.00
C LEU A 12 -15.68 23.62 35.59
N ALA A 13 -15.12 24.54 34.81
CA ALA A 13 -15.38 24.58 33.37
C ALA A 13 -14.42 23.59 32.69
N VAL A 14 -14.94 22.41 32.36
CA VAL A 14 -14.27 21.40 31.54
C VAL A 14 -14.10 21.99 30.14
N ALA A 15 -12.88 22.40 29.80
CA ALA A 15 -12.56 22.85 28.44
C ALA A 15 -12.53 21.63 27.52
N SER A 16 -13.54 21.62 26.64
CA SER A 16 -13.83 20.74 25.54
C SER A 16 -12.62 20.15 24.81
N THR A 17 -12.64 18.82 24.73
CA THR A 17 -12.07 17.94 23.70
C THR A 17 -11.35 18.65 22.55
N VAL A 18 -10.01 18.63 22.58
CA VAL A 18 -9.23 18.68 21.34
C VAL A 18 -9.61 17.43 20.56
N LEU A 19 -10.35 17.61 19.46
CA LEU A 19 -10.50 16.59 18.43
C LEU A 19 -9.07 16.23 18.01
N ALA A 20 -8.62 15.08 18.49
CA ALA A 20 -7.45 14.45 17.94
C ALA A 20 -7.75 14.25 16.45
N PHE A 21 -7.16 15.08 15.60
CA PHE A 21 -6.82 14.66 14.26
C PHE A 21 -5.78 13.55 14.46
N THR A 22 -6.24 12.36 14.83
CA THR A 22 -5.55 11.14 14.46
C THR A 22 -5.63 11.11 12.95
N GLY A 23 -4.67 11.79 12.30
CA GLY A 23 -4.26 11.37 10.98
C GLY A 23 -4.00 9.89 11.14
N GLN A 24 -4.91 9.06 10.65
CA GLN A 24 -4.72 7.63 10.66
C GLN A 24 -3.46 7.42 9.83
N SER A 25 -2.33 7.29 10.51
CA SER A 25 -1.13 6.68 9.98
C SER A 25 -1.53 5.22 9.76
N HIS A 26 -2.31 4.98 8.71
CA HIS A 26 -2.38 3.67 8.11
C HIS A 26 -0.96 3.44 7.64
N ALA A 27 -0.18 2.71 8.41
CA ALA A 27 0.94 1.96 7.87
C ALA A 27 0.31 0.99 6.87
N THR A 28 0.05 1.46 5.64
CA THR A 28 -0.38 0.60 4.55
C THR A 28 0.80 -0.30 4.28
N VAL A 29 0.71 -1.53 4.76
CA VAL A 29 1.75 -2.56 4.54
C VAL A 29 1.91 -2.87 3.05
N PHE A 30 0.95 -2.44 2.22
CA PHE A 30 0.96 -2.61 0.78
C PHE A 30 0.92 -1.27 0.03
N ALA A 31 1.75 -1.15 -1.01
CA ALA A 31 1.66 -0.03 -1.94
C ALA A 31 0.47 -0.23 -2.90
N ALA A 32 -0.31 0.81 -3.13
CA ALA A 32 -1.47 0.76 -4.01
C ALA A 32 -1.05 0.83 -5.49
N TRP A 33 -1.03 -0.32 -6.15
CA TRP A 33 -0.81 -0.43 -7.59
C TRP A 33 -1.85 -1.35 -8.21
N GLN A 34 -2.09 -1.18 -9.51
CA GLN A 34 -2.99 -2.04 -10.26
C GLN A 34 -2.35 -2.48 -11.59
N VAL A 35 -2.83 -3.60 -12.12
CA VAL A 35 -2.45 -4.09 -13.45
C VAL A 35 -2.94 -3.11 -14.52
N ALA A 36 -2.04 -2.77 -15.44
CA ALA A 36 -2.33 -1.88 -16.57
C ALA A 36 -1.49 -2.25 -17.79
N ASN A 37 -1.86 -1.72 -18.96
CA ASN A 37 -1.10 -1.83 -20.21
C ASN A 37 -0.85 -3.27 -20.70
N VAL A 38 -1.63 -4.23 -20.22
CA VAL A 38 -1.69 -5.58 -20.80
C VAL A 38 -2.61 -5.55 -22.03
N PRO A 39 -2.27 -6.24 -23.15
CA PRO A 39 -3.15 -6.33 -24.32
C PRO A 39 -4.56 -6.82 -23.98
N PHE A 40 -5.53 -6.46 -24.82
CA PHE A 40 -6.91 -6.92 -24.65
C PHE A 40 -6.99 -8.45 -24.71
N GLY A 41 -7.69 -9.07 -23.76
CA GLY A 41 -7.80 -10.52 -23.62
C GLY A 41 -6.63 -11.19 -22.89
N ASP A 42 -5.55 -10.46 -22.61
CA ASP A 42 -4.38 -10.97 -21.90
C ASP A 42 -4.42 -10.67 -20.39
N THR A 43 -3.47 -11.28 -19.67
CA THR A 43 -3.29 -11.10 -18.22
C THR A 43 -1.82 -10.89 -17.87
N LEU A 44 -1.58 -10.21 -16.74
CA LEU A 44 -0.27 -10.14 -16.12
C LEU A 44 -0.06 -11.36 -15.23
N ASN A 45 0.95 -12.16 -15.55
CA ASN A 45 1.33 -13.30 -14.72
C ASN A 45 2.12 -12.85 -13.48
N ALA A 46 1.71 -13.33 -12.31
CA ALA A 46 2.55 -13.37 -11.12
C ALA A 46 3.38 -14.65 -11.12
N ARG A 47 4.68 -14.52 -10.83
CA ARG A 47 5.65 -15.61 -10.94
C ARG A 47 6.42 -15.84 -9.65
N LYS A 48 6.86 -17.08 -9.43
CA LYS A 48 7.55 -17.49 -8.20
C LYS A 48 8.85 -16.73 -7.94
N TYR A 49 9.58 -16.41 -9.00
CA TYR A 49 10.83 -15.64 -8.98
C TYR A 49 10.77 -14.50 -10.00
N PRO A 50 11.57 -13.43 -9.84
CA PRO A 50 11.57 -12.27 -10.72
C PRO A 50 12.25 -12.55 -12.07
N SER A 51 11.66 -13.44 -12.87
CA SER A 51 12.16 -13.87 -14.18
C SER A 51 11.03 -14.31 -15.11
N GLY A 52 11.18 -14.05 -16.41
CA GLY A 52 10.23 -14.47 -17.44
C GLY A 52 10.11 -16.00 -17.60
N GLU A 53 11.15 -16.73 -17.22
CA GLU A 53 11.20 -18.20 -17.27
C GLU A 53 10.69 -18.85 -15.97
N SER A 54 10.40 -18.06 -14.94
CA SER A 54 9.94 -18.59 -13.66
C SER A 54 8.52 -19.12 -13.74
N GLN A 55 8.21 -20.14 -12.94
CA GLN A 55 6.87 -20.70 -12.79
C GLN A 55 5.81 -19.61 -12.55
N LYS A 56 4.74 -19.65 -13.34
CA LYS A 56 3.54 -18.83 -13.14
C LYS A 56 2.75 -19.37 -11.95
N GLN A 57 2.36 -18.49 -11.04
CA GLN A 57 1.55 -18.82 -9.86
C GLN A 57 0.10 -18.36 -10.06
N ALA A 58 -0.10 -17.16 -10.60
CA ALA A 58 -1.42 -16.57 -10.85
C ALA A 58 -1.40 -15.64 -12.07
N ALA A 59 -2.58 -15.22 -12.52
CA ALA A 59 -2.76 -14.33 -13.65
C ALA A 59 -3.82 -13.27 -13.31
N TYR A 60 -3.55 -12.01 -13.64
CA TYR A 60 -4.38 -10.87 -13.28
C TYR A 60 -4.75 -10.01 -14.49
N PRO A 61 -6.04 -9.74 -14.76
CA PRO A 61 -6.45 -8.84 -15.84
C PRO A 61 -6.17 -7.37 -15.48
N ASN A 62 -6.19 -6.49 -16.49
CA ASN A 62 -6.14 -5.03 -16.29
C ASN A 62 -7.18 -4.56 -15.27
N GLY A 63 -6.81 -3.56 -14.47
CA GLY A 63 -7.64 -3.01 -13.38
C GLY A 63 -7.56 -3.80 -12.07
N THR A 64 -6.92 -4.98 -12.05
CA THR A 64 -6.73 -5.73 -10.80
C THR A 64 -5.79 -4.97 -9.87
N VAL A 65 -6.26 -4.71 -8.65
CA VAL A 65 -5.47 -4.08 -7.60
C VAL A 65 -4.60 -5.14 -6.93
N LEU A 66 -3.30 -4.88 -6.86
CA LEU A 66 -2.32 -5.82 -6.33
C LEU A 66 -1.94 -5.44 -4.89
N GLN A 67 -1.79 -6.43 -4.03
CA GLN A 67 -1.20 -6.25 -2.69
C GLN A 67 0.32 -6.22 -2.82
N MET A 68 0.87 -5.08 -3.25
CA MET A 68 2.31 -4.91 -3.46
C MET A 68 3.05 -4.84 -2.14
N THR A 69 4.06 -5.67 -1.89
CA THR A 69 4.82 -5.63 -0.62
C THR A 69 5.72 -4.39 -0.48
N GLY A 70 5.88 -3.63 -1.56
CA GLY A 70 6.79 -2.51 -1.67
C GLY A 70 8.13 -2.90 -2.31
N LYS A 71 8.54 -4.16 -2.27
CA LYS A 71 9.84 -4.59 -2.78
C LYS A 71 9.85 -4.73 -4.30
N CYS A 72 10.83 -4.12 -4.95
CA CYS A 72 11.16 -4.39 -6.36
C CYS A 72 12.64 -4.74 -6.52
N THR A 73 12.96 -5.50 -7.56
CA THR A 73 14.36 -5.79 -7.94
C THR A 73 15.16 -4.51 -8.18
N GLY A 74 16.48 -4.58 -7.98
CA GLY A 74 17.35 -3.41 -8.08
C GLY A 74 17.31 -2.50 -6.85
N GLY A 75 16.81 -3.00 -5.72
CA GLY A 75 16.81 -2.27 -4.43
C GLY A 75 15.77 -1.16 -4.34
N ILE A 76 14.75 -1.16 -5.20
CA ILE A 76 13.69 -0.14 -5.19
C ILE A 76 12.61 -0.55 -4.21
N ASN A 77 12.16 0.41 -3.38
CA ASN A 77 10.95 0.30 -2.59
C ASN A 77 9.86 1.23 -3.15
N LEU A 78 8.65 0.71 -3.38
CA LEU A 78 7.50 1.47 -3.89
C LEU A 78 7.05 2.55 -2.90
N LEU A 79 7.22 2.32 -1.60
CA LEU A 79 6.86 3.28 -0.56
C LEU A 79 7.75 4.53 -0.62
N ASP A 80 9.02 4.38 -0.98
CA ASP A 80 9.98 5.49 -1.11
C ASP A 80 9.71 6.38 -2.34
N ILE A 81 8.94 5.88 -3.30
CA ILE A 81 8.62 6.60 -4.55
C ILE A 81 7.16 7.05 -4.63
N ALA A 82 6.31 6.67 -3.67
CA ALA A 82 4.87 6.93 -3.69
C ALA A 82 4.51 8.43 -3.80
N GLY A 83 5.36 9.33 -3.25
CA GLY A 83 5.16 10.78 -3.34
C GLY A 83 5.57 11.41 -4.69
N GLN A 84 6.10 10.63 -5.63
CA GLN A 84 6.51 11.14 -6.94
C GLN A 84 5.34 11.14 -7.92
N PRO A 85 5.38 11.96 -9.00
CA PRO A 85 4.40 11.86 -10.08
C PRO A 85 4.31 10.43 -10.65
N HIS A 86 3.11 9.96 -11.00
CA HIS A 86 2.87 8.57 -11.42
C HIS A 86 3.81 8.12 -12.54
N TRP A 87 3.99 8.95 -13.58
CA TRP A 87 4.91 8.64 -14.69
C TRP A 87 6.35 8.37 -14.25
N LYS A 88 6.81 9.05 -13.19
CA LYS A 88 8.16 8.90 -12.65
C LYS A 88 8.30 7.62 -11.84
N GLN A 89 7.23 7.23 -11.13
CA GLN A 89 7.15 5.95 -10.43
C GLN A 89 7.18 4.79 -11.44
N GLU A 90 6.32 4.84 -12.46
CA GLU A 90 6.27 3.86 -13.55
C GLU A 90 7.62 3.72 -14.26
N GLN A 91 8.27 4.84 -14.60
CA GLN A 91 9.58 4.82 -15.25
C GLN A 91 10.64 4.13 -14.40
N LYS A 92 10.65 4.37 -13.07
CA LYS A 92 11.62 3.75 -12.14
C LYS A 92 11.50 2.23 -12.10
N ILE A 93 10.29 1.70 -12.17
CA ILE A 93 10.04 0.26 -12.03
C ILE A 93 9.79 -0.46 -13.36
N ARG A 94 9.70 0.24 -14.48
CA ARG A 94 9.31 -0.29 -15.80
C ARG A 94 10.01 -1.61 -16.18
N TYR A 95 11.30 -1.73 -15.87
CA TYR A 95 12.11 -2.91 -16.19
C TYR A 95 12.51 -3.73 -14.95
N ARG A 96 11.77 -3.55 -13.85
CA ARG A 96 11.95 -4.26 -12.59
C ARG A 96 10.83 -5.26 -12.40
N TRP A 97 11.11 -6.29 -11.61
CA TRP A 97 10.06 -7.12 -11.03
C TRP A 97 9.70 -6.56 -9.66
N CYS A 98 8.42 -6.53 -9.34
CA CYS A 98 7.91 -6.07 -8.07
C CYS A 98 7.13 -7.18 -7.38
N GLU A 99 7.34 -7.32 -6.07
CA GLU A 99 6.84 -8.40 -5.25
C GLU A 99 5.40 -8.10 -4.80
N ILE A 100 4.55 -9.12 -4.89
CA ILE A 100 3.18 -9.11 -4.43
C ILE A 100 3.00 -10.16 -3.34
N TRP A 101 2.07 -9.90 -2.43
CA TRP A 101 1.52 -10.88 -1.51
C TRP A 101 0.18 -11.34 -2.07
N HIS A 102 0.03 -12.62 -2.38
CA HIS A 102 -1.19 -13.10 -3.03
C HIS A 102 -1.53 -14.53 -2.67
N ASP A 103 -2.77 -14.92 -2.90
CA ASP A 103 -3.27 -16.29 -2.75
C ASP A 103 -3.56 -16.88 -4.15
N PRO A 104 -2.60 -17.61 -4.74
CA PRO A 104 -2.75 -18.14 -6.10
C PRO A 104 -3.87 -19.19 -6.21
N ALA A 105 -4.11 -19.94 -5.13
CA ALA A 105 -5.05 -21.06 -5.11
C ALA A 105 -6.43 -20.68 -4.58
N GLN A 106 -6.62 -19.43 -4.14
CA GLN A 106 -7.87 -18.92 -3.57
C GLN A 106 -8.38 -19.74 -2.38
N ASN A 107 -7.47 -20.23 -1.56
CA ASN A 107 -7.75 -21.11 -0.43
C ASN A 107 -7.26 -20.54 0.93
N GLY A 108 -6.88 -19.26 0.95
CA GLY A 108 -6.35 -18.57 2.12
C GLY A 108 -4.84 -18.76 2.34
N HIS A 109 -4.14 -19.52 1.50
CA HIS A 109 -2.69 -19.73 1.62
C HIS A 109 -1.92 -18.70 0.81
N PHE A 110 -1.60 -17.58 1.45
CA PHE A 110 -0.85 -16.51 0.82
C PHE A 110 0.65 -16.84 0.68
N VAL A 111 1.21 -16.42 -0.45
CA VAL A 111 2.63 -16.54 -0.80
C VAL A 111 3.11 -15.24 -1.42
N THR A 112 4.42 -15.08 -1.52
CA THR A 112 5.01 -14.04 -2.37
C THR A 112 5.04 -14.49 -3.83
N GLY A 113 4.87 -13.51 -4.72
CA GLY A 113 5.04 -13.65 -6.15
C GLY A 113 5.62 -12.38 -6.74
N TRP A 114 5.97 -12.39 -8.02
CA TRP A 114 6.62 -11.28 -8.72
C TRP A 114 5.87 -10.95 -10.00
N VAL A 115 5.56 -9.66 -10.18
CA VAL A 115 4.96 -9.12 -11.40
C VAL A 115 5.94 -8.20 -12.11
N TYR A 116 5.87 -8.11 -13.43
CA TYR A 116 6.77 -7.26 -14.21
C TYR A 116 6.26 -5.81 -14.23
N GLY A 117 7.12 -4.87 -13.80
CA GLY A 117 6.78 -3.48 -13.53
C GLY A 117 6.25 -2.69 -14.73
N LYS A 118 6.55 -3.13 -15.96
CA LYS A 118 5.99 -2.54 -17.19
C LYS A 118 4.45 -2.55 -17.22
N TYR A 119 3.82 -3.51 -16.54
CA TYR A 119 2.39 -3.78 -16.64
C TYR A 119 1.61 -3.44 -15.37
N ILE A 120 2.13 -2.51 -14.56
CA ILE A 120 1.44 -1.99 -13.38
C ILE A 120 1.56 -0.46 -13.33
N THR A 121 0.56 0.19 -12.74
CA THR A 121 0.49 1.65 -12.53
C THR A 121 0.11 1.95 -11.07
N PRO A 122 0.57 3.08 -10.49
CA PRO A 122 0.07 3.53 -9.19
C PRO A 122 -1.45 3.74 -9.24
N ARG A 123 -2.12 3.52 -8.10
CA ARG A 123 -3.56 3.70 -7.91
C ARG A 123 -3.87 4.79 -6.90
#